data_AF-A0A662ZIF5-F1
#
_entry.id   AF-A0A662ZIF5-F1
#
_cell.length_a   1.000
_cell.length_b   1.000
_cell.length_c   1.000
_cell.angle_alpha   90.00
_cell.angle_beta   90.00
_cell.angle_gamma   90.00
#
_symmetry.space_group_name_H-M   'P 1'
#
loop_
_entity.id
_entity.type
_entity.pdbx_description
1 polymer ?
#
loop_
_entity_poly.entity_id
_entity_poly.type
_entity_poly.pdbx_seq_one_letter_code
_entity_poly.pdbx_strand_id
1 'polypeptide(L)'
;MNFKTLLKESSNIIHCNNVDYIDNIKIGNNDFIFDETILKSFFIYNNTTKLYVFLSAVGIQRDIYPLFHRISWHDRFDGMKIFFDDPTRDIIKFSPSFYFGNPEKNCLSYIKNIIEKLKEHYNLNNEDITFISSSNGGFGCIYLSNELHGAKCIALCPQLDVKLFLDESRFNIFKEKTEIFNNDALPDIKDRLNLYRISKNNSTKFVIFSNIACNSDKKQMDAFCEYINYSYKLGLNKLSENFYLIIVSMDNIDPHNVQPDVNFCSYLSKYFWEDCEERRISSVNYFIDMMNQTNDLDFKNKVICSILACTPETSKIILKRREDGVVDIFFNEKVYLRVNNFKNKVRPSIRISKTTKSLDMSKIYTYVKNSNSYIDENHNWVNIFKDPIPVDEYHVWFQDITSNLGIFQNGN
;
A
#
# COMPACT_ATOMS: atom_id res chain seq x y z
N MET A 1 1.21 22.93 -7.18
CA MET A 1 0.02 22.91 -8.07
C MET A 1 -1.15 22.34 -7.27
N ASN A 2 -2.36 22.93 -7.31
CA ASN A 2 -3.49 22.42 -6.52
C ASN A 2 -4.08 21.16 -7.17
N PHE A 3 -4.04 20.04 -6.46
CA PHE A 3 -4.48 18.73 -6.95
C PHE A 3 -5.92 18.72 -7.50
N LYS A 4 -6.82 19.44 -6.84
CA LYS A 4 -8.23 19.58 -7.27
C LYS A 4 -8.38 20.36 -8.59
N THR A 5 -7.36 21.11 -8.98
CA THR A 5 -7.34 21.87 -10.24
C THR A 5 -6.92 20.95 -11.38
N LEU A 6 -5.88 20.14 -11.20
CA LEU A 6 -5.41 19.16 -12.18
C LEU A 6 -6.49 18.12 -12.54
N LEU A 7 -7.27 17.66 -11.57
CA LEU A 7 -8.39 16.74 -11.83
C LEU A 7 -9.51 17.34 -12.69
N LYS A 8 -9.63 18.68 -12.72
CA LYS A 8 -10.67 19.40 -13.48
C LYS A 8 -10.20 19.80 -14.88
N GLU A 9 -8.92 19.61 -15.20
CA GLU A 9 -8.40 19.89 -16.54
C GLU A 9 -8.95 18.88 -17.54
N SER A 10 -9.16 19.33 -18.78
CA SER A 10 -9.58 18.47 -19.88
C SER A 10 -8.56 17.35 -20.09
N SER A 11 -9.04 16.12 -20.27
CA SER A 11 -8.17 14.98 -20.58
C SER A 11 -7.34 15.25 -21.83
N ASN A 12 -6.06 14.90 -21.74
CA ASN A 12 -5.20 14.79 -22.91
C ASN A 12 -5.51 13.49 -23.65
N ILE A 13 -5.95 13.59 -24.91
CA ILE A 13 -6.39 12.44 -25.71
C ILE A 13 -5.17 11.84 -26.41
N ILE A 14 -5.00 10.53 -26.23
CA ILE A 14 -3.83 9.79 -26.71
C ILE A 14 -4.32 8.58 -27.50
N HIS A 15 -4.06 8.56 -28.81
CA HIS A 15 -4.39 7.43 -29.68
C HIS A 15 -3.25 6.41 -29.68
N CYS A 16 -3.47 5.23 -29.12
CA CYS A 16 -2.43 4.23 -28.91
C CYS A 16 -2.15 3.35 -30.14
N ASN A 17 -2.84 3.58 -31.25
CA ASN A 17 -2.61 2.90 -32.52
C ASN A 17 -1.37 3.43 -33.27
N ASN A 18 -0.67 4.45 -32.72
CA ASN A 18 0.56 5.02 -33.26
C ASN A 18 1.75 4.78 -32.31
N VAL A 19 2.95 4.73 -32.88
CA VAL A 19 4.16 4.18 -32.23
C VAL A 19 4.70 5.02 -31.06
N ASP A 20 4.47 6.35 -31.04
CA ASP A 20 5.13 7.27 -30.10
C ASP A 20 4.16 8.12 -29.27
N TYR A 21 3.32 7.47 -28.46
CA TYR A 21 2.29 8.18 -27.70
C TYR A 21 2.75 8.69 -26.32
N ILE A 22 3.89 8.22 -25.80
CA ILE A 22 4.36 8.59 -24.46
C ILE A 22 4.81 10.04 -24.37
N ASP A 23 5.41 10.58 -25.45
CA ASP A 23 5.85 11.98 -25.51
C ASP A 23 4.69 12.97 -25.31
N ASN A 24 3.46 12.47 -25.50
CA ASN A 24 2.24 13.24 -25.31
C ASN A 24 1.64 13.09 -23.92
N ILE A 25 2.09 12.16 -23.07
CA ILE A 25 1.55 11.97 -21.72
C ILE A 25 1.86 13.22 -20.88
N LYS A 26 0.81 13.84 -20.34
CA LYS A 26 0.93 15.03 -19.49
C LYS A 26 0.65 14.67 -18.03
N ILE A 27 1.20 15.48 -17.12
CA ILE A 27 0.73 15.52 -15.74
C ILE A 27 -0.75 15.90 -15.78
N GLY A 28 -1.60 15.10 -15.13
CA GLY A 28 -3.04 15.29 -15.15
C GLY A 28 -3.80 14.14 -15.80
N ASN A 29 -5.01 14.44 -16.28
CA ASN A 29 -5.91 13.47 -16.91
C ASN A 29 -5.41 13.08 -18.31
N ASN A 30 -5.39 11.78 -18.61
CA ASN A 30 -5.10 11.25 -19.94
C ASN A 30 -6.17 10.22 -20.34
N ASP A 31 -6.63 10.29 -21.58
CA ASP A 31 -7.57 9.34 -22.16
C ASP A 31 -6.83 8.57 -23.25
N PHE A 32 -6.48 7.31 -22.97
CA PHE A 32 -5.82 6.42 -23.93
C PHE A 32 -6.86 5.65 -24.74
N ILE A 33 -6.78 5.73 -26.06
CA ILE A 33 -7.74 5.10 -26.97
C ILE A 33 -7.08 3.89 -27.64
N PHE A 34 -7.62 2.70 -27.36
CA PHE A 34 -7.24 1.41 -27.97
C PHE A 34 -8.46 0.79 -28.62
N ASP A 35 -8.48 0.63 -29.94
CA ASP A 35 -9.58 -0.02 -30.66
C ASP A 35 -10.96 0.44 -30.15
N GLU A 36 -11.19 1.77 -30.09
CA GLU A 36 -12.42 2.41 -29.57
C GLU A 36 -12.66 2.32 -28.05
N THR A 37 -11.85 1.54 -27.32
CA THR A 37 -11.86 1.49 -25.86
C THR A 37 -11.11 2.69 -25.30
N ILE A 38 -11.76 3.48 -24.45
CA ILE A 38 -11.15 4.62 -23.76
C ILE A 38 -10.73 4.18 -22.36
N LEU A 39 -9.43 4.11 -22.14
CA LEU A 39 -8.83 3.90 -20.82
C LEU A 39 -8.47 5.26 -20.21
N LYS A 40 -9.18 5.65 -19.16
CA LYS A 40 -8.91 6.89 -18.43
C LYS A 40 -7.82 6.69 -17.40
N SER A 41 -6.89 7.62 -17.35
CA SER A 41 -5.82 7.65 -16.36
C SER A 41 -5.57 9.04 -15.79
N PHE A 42 -4.87 9.08 -14.66
CA PHE A 42 -4.25 10.28 -14.14
C PHE A 42 -2.77 10.02 -13.92
N PHE A 43 -1.90 10.87 -14.48
CA PHE A 43 -0.44 10.70 -14.37
C PHE A 43 0.17 11.84 -13.55
N ILE A 44 1.07 11.47 -12.64
CA ILE A 44 1.90 12.39 -11.87
C ILE A 44 3.35 12.05 -12.16
N TYR A 45 3.99 12.91 -12.93
CA TYR A 45 5.42 12.82 -13.19
C TYR A 45 6.24 13.21 -11.96
N ASN A 46 7.35 12.51 -11.77
CA ASN A 46 8.40 12.82 -10.83
C ASN A 46 9.73 12.36 -11.46
N ASN A 47 10.80 13.13 -11.26
CA ASN A 47 12.11 12.82 -11.84
C ASN A 47 12.85 11.76 -11.00
N THR A 48 12.29 10.55 -10.94
CA THR A 48 12.86 9.40 -10.24
C THR A 48 12.68 8.11 -11.04
N THR A 49 13.45 7.08 -10.70
CA THR A 49 13.43 5.78 -11.39
C THR A 49 12.39 4.83 -10.81
N LYS A 50 11.28 5.31 -10.25
CA LYS A 50 10.23 4.46 -9.65
C LYS A 50 8.88 4.78 -10.27
N LEU A 51 8.07 3.76 -10.51
CA LEU A 51 6.69 3.90 -10.99
C LEU A 51 5.72 3.19 -10.06
N TYR A 52 4.79 3.94 -9.50
CA TYR A 52 3.68 3.42 -8.72
C TYR A 52 2.41 3.39 -9.56
N VAL A 53 1.81 2.21 -9.68
CA VAL A 53 0.61 1.98 -10.48
C VAL A 53 -0.56 1.69 -9.55
N PHE A 54 -1.58 2.54 -9.60
CA PHE A 54 -2.79 2.39 -8.81
C PHE A 54 -3.96 2.04 -9.74
N LEU A 55 -4.63 0.94 -9.44
CA LEU A 55 -5.88 0.58 -10.12
C LEU A 55 -7.06 0.94 -9.24
N SER A 56 -8.10 1.53 -9.81
CA SER A 56 -9.33 1.76 -9.08
C SER A 56 -10.08 0.46 -8.76
N ALA A 57 -10.36 0.26 -7.47
CA ALA A 57 -11.36 -0.70 -7.01
C ALA A 57 -12.81 -0.24 -7.35
N VAL A 58 -13.82 -1.00 -6.93
CA VAL A 58 -15.24 -0.61 -6.99
C VAL A 58 -15.52 0.61 -6.11
N GLY A 59 -15.85 1.74 -6.73
CA GLY A 59 -16.62 2.79 -6.06
C GLY A 59 -18.09 2.38 -5.98
N ILE A 60 -18.93 3.10 -5.27
CA ILE A 60 -20.38 2.82 -5.30
C ILE A 60 -20.80 2.91 -6.77
N GLN A 61 -21.64 1.99 -7.27
CA GLN A 61 -22.05 1.91 -8.69
C GLN A 61 -22.61 3.23 -9.27
N ARG A 62 -22.90 4.21 -8.40
CA ARG A 62 -23.43 5.55 -8.70
C ARG A 62 -22.35 6.64 -8.79
N ASP A 63 -21.09 6.33 -8.52
CA ASP A 63 -20.02 7.30 -8.57
C ASP A 63 -19.79 7.76 -10.01
N ILE A 64 -19.43 9.03 -10.17
CA ILE A 64 -19.18 9.64 -11.46
C ILE A 64 -17.86 9.09 -12.00
N TYR A 65 -17.92 8.41 -13.14
CA TYR A 65 -16.76 7.94 -13.88
C TYR A 65 -16.02 9.12 -14.56
N PRO A 66 -14.68 9.17 -14.59
CA PRO A 66 -13.74 8.23 -13.96
C PRO A 66 -13.60 8.44 -12.45
N LEU A 67 -13.34 7.36 -11.73
CA LEU A 67 -12.95 7.39 -10.32
C LEU A 67 -11.51 6.89 -10.17
N PHE A 68 -10.63 7.72 -9.61
CA PHE A 68 -9.24 7.35 -9.31
C PHE A 68 -9.06 7.14 -7.81
N HIS A 69 -9.02 5.88 -7.38
CA HIS A 69 -8.81 5.55 -5.97
C HIS A 69 -7.37 5.83 -5.51
N ARG A 70 -7.22 6.15 -4.22
CA ARG A 70 -5.93 6.38 -3.55
C ARG A 70 -5.12 7.53 -4.14
N ILE A 71 -5.78 8.42 -4.87
CA ILE A 71 -5.09 9.55 -5.48
C ILE A 71 -4.46 10.47 -4.42
N SER A 72 -5.11 10.61 -3.26
CA SER A 72 -4.58 11.31 -2.09
C SER A 72 -3.30 10.69 -1.50
N TRP A 73 -2.90 9.51 -1.94
CA TRP A 73 -1.69 8.84 -1.47
C TRP A 73 -0.43 9.33 -2.21
N HIS A 74 -0.57 10.14 -3.26
CA HIS A 74 0.54 10.50 -4.15
C HIS A 74 1.77 11.08 -3.45
N ASP A 75 1.60 11.84 -2.36
CA ASP A 75 2.70 12.48 -1.62
C ASP A 75 3.51 11.51 -0.73
N ARG A 76 3.03 10.27 -0.55
CA ARG A 76 3.69 9.26 0.30
C ARG A 76 4.58 8.29 -0.47
N PHE A 77 4.63 8.43 -1.79
CA PHE A 77 5.44 7.59 -2.67
C PHE A 77 6.45 8.46 -3.41
N ASP A 78 7.71 8.04 -3.49
CA ASP A 78 8.84 8.81 -4.04
C ASP A 78 9.02 8.63 -5.56
N GLY A 79 8.03 8.06 -6.25
CA GLY A 79 8.05 7.74 -7.68
C GLY A 79 7.22 8.65 -8.56
N MET A 80 7.22 8.35 -9.85
CA MET A 80 6.09 8.63 -10.75
C MET A 80 4.87 7.85 -10.29
N LYS A 81 3.67 8.37 -10.55
CA LYS A 81 2.41 7.68 -10.23
C LYS A 81 1.48 7.69 -11.42
N ILE A 82 0.86 6.56 -11.70
CA ILE A 82 -0.23 6.48 -12.66
C ILE A 82 -1.42 5.79 -12.01
N PHE A 83 -2.60 6.40 -12.17
CA PHE A 83 -3.87 5.90 -11.68
C PHE A 83 -4.71 5.51 -12.88
N PHE A 84 -5.28 4.32 -12.88
CA PHE A 84 -6.20 3.87 -13.92
C PHE A 84 -7.57 3.59 -13.33
N ASP A 85 -8.61 3.98 -14.07
CA ASP A 85 -9.95 3.47 -13.82
C ASP A 85 -10.24 2.25 -14.70
N ASP A 86 -11.22 1.43 -14.29
CA ASP A 86 -11.65 0.25 -15.03
C ASP A 86 -12.64 0.66 -16.13
N PRO A 87 -12.23 0.65 -17.42
CA PRO A 87 -13.08 1.08 -18.53
C PRO A 87 -14.21 0.07 -18.80
N THR A 88 -14.06 -1.18 -18.34
CA THR A 88 -15.06 -2.22 -18.50
C THR A 88 -16.37 -1.82 -17.84
N ARG A 89 -16.32 -1.12 -16.69
CA ARG A 89 -17.51 -0.64 -15.98
C ARG A 89 -18.45 0.14 -16.89
N ASP A 90 -17.88 0.98 -17.73
CA ASP A 90 -18.64 1.82 -18.64
C ASP A 90 -19.13 1.08 -19.87
N ILE A 91 -18.35 0.11 -20.35
CA ILE A 91 -18.72 -0.74 -21.47
C ILE A 91 -19.93 -1.61 -21.10
N ILE A 92 -19.89 -2.29 -19.96
CA ILE A 92 -20.86 -3.33 -19.62
C ILE A 92 -21.92 -2.90 -18.59
N LYS A 93 -21.75 -1.73 -17.96
CA LYS A 93 -22.62 -1.21 -16.88
C LYS A 93 -22.83 -2.23 -15.74
N PHE A 94 -21.73 -2.85 -15.31
CA PHE A 94 -21.67 -3.84 -14.23
C PHE A 94 -20.47 -3.57 -13.34
N SER A 95 -20.58 -3.90 -12.05
CA SER A 95 -19.50 -3.73 -11.09
C SER A 95 -19.50 -4.84 -10.02
N PRO A 96 -18.34 -5.36 -9.61
CA PRO A 96 -17.01 -5.15 -10.21
C PRO A 96 -16.90 -5.77 -11.60
N SER A 97 -16.12 -5.13 -12.47
CA SER A 97 -15.85 -5.61 -13.83
C SER A 97 -14.40 -6.06 -14.05
N PHE A 98 -13.55 -6.03 -13.03
CA PHE A 98 -12.20 -6.63 -13.01
C PHE A 98 -11.26 -6.25 -14.15
N TYR A 99 -11.42 -5.07 -14.77
CA TYR A 99 -10.65 -4.67 -15.97
C TYR A 99 -10.77 -5.69 -17.10
N PHE A 100 -11.91 -6.40 -17.14
CA PHE A 100 -12.05 -7.58 -17.95
C PHE A 100 -12.08 -7.22 -19.43
N GLY A 101 -12.78 -6.17 -19.84
CA GLY A 101 -13.06 -5.88 -21.25
C GLY A 101 -14.10 -6.84 -21.85
N ASN A 102 -13.80 -7.41 -23.01
CA ASN A 102 -14.67 -8.33 -23.76
C ASN A 102 -13.85 -9.57 -24.23
N PRO A 103 -14.39 -10.51 -25.02
CA PRO A 103 -13.64 -11.71 -25.39
C PRO A 103 -12.33 -11.38 -26.11
N GLU A 104 -12.36 -10.43 -27.04
CA GLU A 104 -11.23 -10.04 -27.89
C GLU A 104 -10.28 -9.03 -27.22
N LYS A 105 -10.82 -8.22 -26.30
CA LYS A 105 -10.12 -7.07 -25.69
C LYS A 105 -9.98 -7.28 -24.19
N ASN A 106 -8.74 -7.35 -23.73
CA ASN A 106 -8.41 -7.39 -22.30
C ASN A 106 -7.87 -6.03 -21.86
N CYS A 107 -8.61 -5.31 -21.02
CA CYS A 107 -8.20 -3.96 -20.61
C CYS A 107 -6.92 -3.97 -19.75
N LEU A 108 -6.61 -5.08 -19.06
CA LEU A 108 -5.32 -5.24 -18.37
C LEU A 108 -4.16 -5.34 -19.37
N SER A 109 -4.36 -5.94 -20.54
CA SER A 109 -3.32 -5.94 -21.60
C SER A 109 -3.06 -4.53 -22.13
N TYR A 110 -4.08 -3.69 -22.26
CA TYR A 110 -3.89 -2.28 -22.64
C TYR A 110 -3.14 -1.49 -21.56
N ILE A 111 -3.48 -1.69 -20.28
CA ILE A 111 -2.74 -1.08 -19.16
C ILE A 111 -1.27 -1.56 -19.17
N LYS A 112 -1.02 -2.86 -19.36
CA LYS A 112 0.34 -3.42 -19.49
C LYS A 112 1.12 -2.72 -20.60
N ASN A 113 0.52 -2.52 -21.78
CA ASN A 113 1.16 -1.83 -22.89
C ASN A 113 1.55 -0.39 -22.56
N ILE A 114 0.70 0.36 -21.83
CA ILE A 114 1.04 1.71 -21.37
C ILE A 114 2.21 1.68 -20.39
N ILE A 115 2.22 0.71 -19.47
CA ILE A 115 3.28 0.59 -18.47
C ILE A 115 4.61 0.22 -19.12
N GLU A 116 4.62 -0.73 -20.07
CA GLU A 116 5.79 -1.08 -20.87
C GLU A 116 6.33 0.13 -21.62
N LYS A 117 5.42 0.94 -22.17
CA LYS A 117 5.77 2.18 -22.85
C LYS A 117 6.41 3.19 -21.89
N LEU A 118 5.79 3.47 -20.74
CA LEU A 118 6.39 4.32 -19.69
C LEU A 118 7.75 3.79 -19.24
N LYS A 119 7.90 2.46 -19.13
CA LYS A 119 9.16 1.80 -18.76
C LYS A 119 10.26 2.08 -19.78
N GLU A 120 9.97 1.95 -21.08
CA GLU A 120 10.91 2.28 -22.16
C GLU A 120 11.33 3.75 -22.13
N HIS A 121 10.37 4.68 -22.05
CA HIS A 121 10.64 6.12 -22.13
C HIS A 121 11.39 6.68 -20.92
N TYR A 122 11.08 6.19 -19.72
CA TYR A 122 11.75 6.62 -18.49
C TYR A 122 12.91 5.70 -18.07
N ASN A 123 13.31 4.76 -18.94
CA ASN A 123 14.40 3.81 -18.71
C ASN A 123 14.29 3.10 -17.35
N LEU A 124 13.10 2.56 -17.06
CA LEU A 124 12.80 1.83 -15.82
C LEU A 124 13.04 0.32 -16.04
N ASN A 125 13.31 -0.40 -14.95
CA ASN A 125 13.24 -1.86 -14.93
C ASN A 125 11.91 -2.33 -14.33
N ASN A 126 11.56 -3.61 -14.50
CA ASN A 126 10.34 -4.14 -13.89
C ASN A 126 10.35 -4.02 -12.35
N GLU A 127 11.52 -4.15 -11.72
CA GLU A 127 11.72 -4.03 -10.26
C GLU A 127 11.44 -2.63 -9.68
N ASP A 128 11.44 -1.61 -10.56
CA ASP A 128 11.11 -0.23 -10.25
C ASP A 128 9.60 0.03 -10.22
N ILE A 129 8.80 -0.96 -10.64
CA ILE A 129 7.35 -0.84 -10.79
C ILE A 129 6.67 -1.49 -9.58
N THR A 130 5.82 -0.72 -8.90
CA THR A 130 5.00 -1.21 -7.78
C THR A 130 3.52 -0.98 -8.04
N PHE A 131 2.75 -2.08 -8.07
CA PHE A 131 1.30 -2.08 -8.18
C PHE A 131 0.64 -2.05 -6.81
N ILE A 132 -0.32 -1.15 -6.59
CA ILE A 132 -1.02 -1.00 -5.30
C ILE A 132 -2.51 -0.80 -5.51
N SER A 133 -3.34 -1.72 -5.00
CA SER A 133 -4.80 -1.54 -4.99
C SER A 133 -5.51 -2.53 -4.05
N SER A 134 -6.84 -2.47 -4.01
CA SER A 134 -7.70 -3.33 -3.22
C SER A 134 -8.81 -3.99 -4.02
N SER A 135 -9.40 -5.06 -3.48
CA SER A 135 -10.58 -5.70 -4.06
C SER A 135 -10.36 -6.06 -5.54
N ASN A 136 -11.26 -5.67 -6.46
CA ASN A 136 -11.12 -5.94 -7.89
C ASN A 136 -9.97 -5.15 -8.55
N GLY A 137 -9.57 -4.02 -8.00
CA GLY A 137 -8.35 -3.33 -8.41
C GLY A 137 -7.11 -4.13 -7.96
N GLY A 138 -7.17 -4.77 -6.79
CA GLY A 138 -6.17 -5.71 -6.30
C GLY A 138 -6.01 -6.92 -7.23
N PHE A 139 -7.13 -7.46 -7.75
CA PHE A 139 -7.11 -8.47 -8.81
C PHE A 139 -6.28 -8.00 -10.01
N GLY A 140 -6.55 -6.80 -10.53
CA GLY A 140 -5.80 -6.24 -11.65
C GLY A 140 -4.31 -6.03 -11.36
N CYS A 141 -3.96 -5.59 -10.14
CA CYS A 141 -2.57 -5.43 -9.71
C CYS A 141 -1.83 -6.77 -9.70
N ILE A 142 -2.47 -7.82 -9.19
CA ILE A 142 -1.90 -9.17 -9.17
C ILE A 142 -1.72 -9.69 -10.60
N TYR A 143 -2.71 -9.50 -11.47
CA TYR A 143 -2.62 -9.91 -12.88
C TYR A 143 -1.45 -9.19 -13.59
N LEU A 144 -1.39 -7.86 -13.52
CA LEU A 144 -0.36 -7.07 -14.21
C LEU A 144 1.05 -7.36 -13.69
N SER A 145 1.22 -7.46 -12.37
CA SER A 145 2.51 -7.76 -11.77
C SER A 145 2.96 -9.19 -12.06
N ASN A 146 2.03 -10.14 -12.23
CA ASN A 146 2.37 -11.47 -12.72
C ASN A 146 2.85 -11.45 -14.17
N GLU A 147 2.30 -10.56 -15.01
CA GLU A 147 2.69 -10.39 -16.40
C GLU A 147 3.99 -9.59 -16.60
N LEU A 148 4.39 -8.81 -15.58
CA LEU A 148 5.60 -7.99 -15.53
C LEU A 148 6.59 -8.57 -14.53
N HIS A 149 7.23 -9.66 -14.93
CA HIS A 149 8.16 -10.44 -14.09
C HIS A 149 9.22 -9.54 -13.43
N GLY A 150 9.31 -9.57 -12.10
CA GLY A 150 10.21 -8.72 -11.31
C GLY A 150 9.54 -7.52 -10.65
N ALA A 151 8.32 -7.16 -11.04
CA ALA A 151 7.56 -6.09 -10.41
C ALA A 151 7.17 -6.41 -8.96
N LYS A 152 6.69 -5.39 -8.24
CA LYS A 152 6.14 -5.51 -6.89
C LYS A 152 4.62 -5.35 -6.91
N CYS A 153 3.91 -6.09 -6.08
CA CYS A 153 2.47 -6.00 -5.93
C CYS A 153 2.07 -5.97 -4.45
N ILE A 154 1.30 -4.96 -4.08
CA ILE A 154 0.66 -4.81 -2.77
C ILE A 154 -0.85 -4.83 -3.02
N ALA A 155 -1.49 -5.97 -2.77
CA ALA A 155 -2.91 -6.17 -3.01
C ALA A 155 -3.67 -6.29 -1.69
N LEU A 156 -4.70 -5.48 -1.50
CA LEU A 156 -5.44 -5.39 -0.23
C LEU A 156 -6.85 -6.01 -0.38
N CYS A 157 -7.13 -7.07 0.37
CA CYS A 157 -8.35 -7.87 0.26
C CYS A 157 -8.73 -8.16 -1.20
N PRO A 158 -7.81 -8.65 -2.05
CA PRO A 158 -8.10 -8.86 -3.46
C PRO A 158 -9.06 -10.03 -3.65
N GLN A 159 -9.88 -9.96 -4.68
CA GLN A 159 -10.42 -11.19 -5.26
C GLN A 159 -9.32 -11.86 -6.08
N LEU A 160 -9.23 -13.19 -5.99
CA LEU A 160 -8.31 -14.02 -6.77
C LEU A 160 -9.04 -14.87 -7.79
N ASP A 161 -10.31 -15.19 -7.52
CA ASP A 161 -11.21 -15.90 -8.41
C ASP A 161 -12.51 -15.10 -8.56
N VAL A 162 -12.73 -14.60 -9.78
CA VAL A 162 -13.90 -13.79 -10.18
C VAL A 162 -15.19 -14.58 -10.04
N LYS A 163 -15.20 -15.87 -10.42
CA LYS A 163 -16.38 -16.73 -10.33
C LYS A 163 -16.71 -17.11 -8.89
N LEU A 164 -15.71 -17.24 -8.03
CA LEU A 164 -15.95 -17.49 -6.61
C LEU A 164 -16.50 -16.25 -5.91
N PHE A 165 -16.09 -15.06 -6.35
CA PHE A 165 -16.56 -13.78 -5.79
C PHE A 165 -17.96 -13.39 -6.27
N LEU A 166 -18.18 -13.44 -7.59
CA LEU A 166 -19.50 -13.26 -8.18
C LEU A 166 -20.24 -14.58 -8.00
N ASP A 167 -21.16 -14.66 -7.04
CA ASP A 167 -22.07 -15.80 -6.92
C ASP A 167 -22.67 -16.21 -8.29
N GLU A 168 -23.22 -17.41 -8.39
CA GLU A 168 -23.68 -17.97 -9.68
C GLU A 168 -24.61 -17.02 -10.47
N SER A 169 -25.51 -16.32 -9.78
CA SER A 169 -26.42 -15.35 -10.40
C SER A 169 -25.66 -14.16 -10.99
N ARG A 170 -24.81 -13.52 -10.19
CA ARG A 170 -24.00 -12.37 -10.63
C ARG A 170 -22.98 -12.76 -11.68
N PHE A 171 -22.43 -13.96 -11.60
CA PHE A 171 -21.50 -14.48 -12.60
C PHE A 171 -22.20 -14.71 -13.94
N ASN A 172 -23.45 -15.21 -13.95
CA ASN A 172 -24.22 -15.35 -15.18
C ASN A 172 -24.48 -13.99 -15.85
N ILE A 173 -24.84 -12.97 -15.09
CA ILE A 173 -24.99 -11.59 -15.60
C ILE A 173 -23.65 -11.07 -16.14
N PHE A 174 -22.56 -11.30 -15.41
CA PHE A 174 -21.22 -10.90 -15.85
C PHE A 174 -20.87 -11.56 -17.19
N LYS A 175 -21.07 -12.87 -17.33
CA LYS A 175 -20.83 -13.62 -18.57
C LYS A 175 -21.64 -13.11 -19.75
N GLU A 176 -22.94 -12.85 -19.55
CA GLU A 176 -23.82 -12.30 -20.58
C GLU A 176 -23.30 -10.95 -21.07
N LYS A 177 -22.99 -10.06 -20.12
CA LYS A 177 -22.56 -8.69 -20.41
C LYS A 177 -21.16 -8.57 -21.01
N THR A 178 -20.30 -9.55 -20.77
CA THR A 178 -18.92 -9.57 -21.27
C THR A 178 -18.75 -10.53 -22.45
N GLU A 179 -19.78 -11.29 -22.81
CA GLU A 179 -19.81 -12.26 -23.92
C GLU A 179 -18.71 -13.35 -23.87
N ILE A 180 -18.06 -13.54 -22.73
CA ILE A 180 -16.84 -14.35 -22.55
C ILE A 180 -17.02 -15.80 -23.03
N PHE A 181 -18.20 -16.38 -22.82
CA PHE A 181 -18.45 -17.79 -23.09
C PHE A 181 -19.23 -18.03 -24.39
N ASN A 182 -19.47 -16.97 -25.18
CA ASN A 182 -20.02 -17.14 -26.52
C ASN A 182 -18.94 -17.64 -27.52
N ASN A 183 -17.67 -17.50 -27.15
CA ASN A 183 -16.52 -18.00 -27.89
C ASN A 183 -15.64 -18.86 -26.97
N ASP A 184 -15.93 -20.16 -26.87
CA ASP A 184 -15.12 -21.17 -26.15
C ASP A 184 -13.67 -21.33 -26.69
N ALA A 185 -13.24 -20.48 -27.62
CA ALA A 185 -12.04 -20.62 -28.42
C ALA A 185 -10.81 -19.85 -27.91
N LEU A 186 -10.93 -19.00 -26.88
CA LEU A 186 -9.78 -18.22 -26.39
C LEU A 186 -9.14 -18.86 -25.14
N PRO A 187 -7.93 -19.42 -25.25
CA PRO A 187 -7.25 -20.09 -24.14
C PRO A 187 -7.00 -19.19 -22.92
N ASP A 188 -6.95 -17.86 -23.12
CA ASP A 188 -6.59 -16.88 -22.09
C ASP A 188 -7.71 -16.58 -21.08
N ILE A 189 -8.96 -16.95 -21.39
CA ILE A 189 -10.13 -16.56 -20.60
C ILE A 189 -10.07 -17.11 -19.18
N LYS A 190 -9.61 -18.36 -19.03
CA LYS A 190 -9.47 -18.99 -17.71
C LYS A 190 -8.47 -18.23 -16.84
N ASP A 191 -7.38 -17.78 -17.44
CA ASP A 191 -6.33 -17.01 -16.78
C ASP A 191 -6.76 -15.57 -16.44
N ARG A 192 -7.82 -15.06 -17.08
CA ARG A 192 -8.45 -13.77 -16.78
C ARG A 192 -9.51 -13.85 -15.67
N LEU A 193 -9.93 -15.05 -15.29
CA LEU A 193 -10.96 -15.26 -14.25
C LEU A 193 -10.37 -15.71 -12.91
N ASN A 194 -9.20 -16.36 -12.94
CA ASN A 194 -8.58 -16.94 -11.77
C ASN A 194 -7.06 -16.70 -11.78
N LEU A 195 -6.53 -16.20 -10.65
CA LEU A 195 -5.12 -15.81 -10.51
C LEU A 195 -4.29 -16.82 -9.71
N TYR A 196 -4.74 -18.03 -9.44
CA TYR A 196 -4.02 -18.97 -8.56
C TYR A 196 -2.63 -19.36 -9.09
N ARG A 197 -2.42 -19.23 -10.41
CA ARG A 197 -1.12 -19.46 -11.07
C ARG A 197 0.00 -18.54 -10.60
N ILE A 198 -0.30 -17.42 -9.94
CA ILE A 198 0.72 -16.49 -9.39
C ILE A 198 1.64 -17.17 -8.38
N SER A 199 1.18 -18.25 -7.74
CA SER A 199 1.99 -19.10 -6.86
C SER A 199 3.21 -19.73 -7.54
N LYS A 200 3.21 -19.80 -8.87
CA LYS A 200 4.32 -20.31 -9.68
C LYS A 200 5.29 -19.21 -10.13
N ASN A 201 4.95 -17.94 -9.91
CA ASN A 201 5.80 -16.82 -10.27
C ASN A 201 6.78 -16.50 -9.13
N ASN A 202 8.04 -16.88 -9.35
CA ASN A 202 9.11 -16.66 -8.37
C ASN A 202 9.88 -15.36 -8.58
N SER A 203 9.55 -14.58 -9.62
CA SER A 203 10.26 -13.33 -9.96
C SER A 203 9.56 -12.09 -9.38
N THR A 204 8.24 -12.09 -9.38
CA THR A 204 7.42 -10.97 -8.90
C THR A 204 7.29 -11.01 -7.38
N LYS A 205 7.39 -9.84 -6.75
CA LYS A 205 7.30 -9.63 -5.31
C LYS A 205 5.86 -9.35 -4.89
N PHE A 206 5.17 -10.33 -4.34
CA PHE A 206 3.78 -10.22 -3.90
C PHE A 206 3.65 -10.06 -2.38
N VAL A 207 2.88 -9.06 -1.96
CA VAL A 207 2.28 -8.97 -0.63
C VAL A 207 0.76 -8.91 -0.80
N ILE A 208 0.07 -9.95 -0.36
CA ILE A 208 -1.40 -9.99 -0.35
C ILE A 208 -1.87 -9.85 1.09
N PHE A 209 -2.61 -8.78 1.37
CA PHE A 209 -3.31 -8.59 2.63
C PHE A 209 -4.74 -9.12 2.51
N SER A 210 -5.24 -9.85 3.50
CA SER A 210 -6.64 -10.31 3.53
C SER A 210 -7.21 -10.29 4.95
N ASN A 211 -8.44 -9.81 5.09
CA ASN A 211 -9.20 -9.86 6.33
C ASN A 211 -10.24 -10.99 6.32
N ILE A 212 -9.93 -12.12 6.94
CA ILE A 212 -10.78 -13.32 6.94
C ILE A 212 -12.01 -13.21 7.85
N ALA A 213 -12.17 -12.11 8.60
CA ALA A 213 -13.45 -11.78 9.22
C ALA A 213 -14.53 -11.47 8.16
N CYS A 214 -14.13 -11.06 6.95
CA CYS A 214 -15.02 -11.00 5.80
C CYS A 214 -15.18 -12.40 5.18
N ASN A 215 -16.41 -12.92 5.13
CA ASN A 215 -16.70 -14.23 4.54
C ASN A 215 -16.25 -14.35 3.07
N SER A 216 -16.36 -13.27 2.29
CA SER A 216 -15.91 -13.26 0.90
C SER A 216 -14.39 -13.38 0.80
N ASP A 217 -13.65 -12.59 1.57
CA ASP A 217 -12.18 -12.60 1.56
C ASP A 217 -11.63 -13.92 2.11
N LYS A 218 -12.28 -14.48 3.14
CA LYS A 218 -11.98 -15.82 3.64
C LYS A 218 -12.14 -16.88 2.56
N LYS A 219 -13.27 -16.91 1.84
CA LYS A 219 -13.48 -17.87 0.74
C LYS A 219 -12.39 -17.78 -0.33
N GLN A 220 -12.00 -16.55 -0.70
CA GLN A 220 -10.94 -16.31 -1.67
C GLN A 220 -9.59 -16.86 -1.20
N MET A 221 -9.23 -16.62 0.07
CA MET A 221 -7.98 -17.15 0.64
C MET A 221 -8.01 -18.66 0.85
N ASP A 222 -9.11 -19.21 1.34
CA ASP A 222 -9.28 -20.65 1.52
C ASP A 222 -9.06 -21.39 0.20
N ALA A 223 -9.73 -20.96 -0.88
CA ALA A 223 -9.63 -21.60 -2.18
C ALA A 223 -8.24 -21.44 -2.81
N PHE A 224 -7.60 -20.27 -2.66
CA PHE A 224 -6.21 -20.08 -3.13
C PHE A 224 -5.23 -20.97 -2.35
N CYS A 225 -5.34 -21.00 -1.03
CA CYS A 225 -4.47 -21.79 -0.16
C CYS A 225 -4.69 -23.30 -0.35
N GLU A 226 -5.92 -23.75 -0.59
CA GLU A 226 -6.23 -25.12 -1.00
C GLU A 226 -5.52 -25.48 -2.32
N TYR A 227 -5.59 -24.60 -3.33
CA TYR A 227 -4.93 -24.81 -4.63
C TYR A 227 -3.41 -25.00 -4.49
N ILE A 228 -2.76 -24.26 -3.59
CA ILE A 228 -1.31 -24.38 -3.35
C ILE A 228 -0.96 -25.38 -2.25
N ASN A 229 -1.93 -26.13 -1.71
CA ASN A 229 -1.76 -27.04 -0.58
C ASN A 229 -1.05 -26.39 0.63
N TYR A 230 -1.51 -25.20 1.01
CA TYR A 230 -0.98 -24.41 2.11
C TYR A 230 -2.06 -24.16 3.17
N SER A 231 -1.65 -24.16 4.44
CA SER A 231 -2.53 -23.76 5.55
C SER A 231 -2.00 -22.47 6.15
N TYR A 232 -2.75 -21.39 5.99
CA TYR A 232 -2.36 -20.07 6.51
C TYR A 232 -2.71 -19.93 8.00
N LYS A 233 -1.97 -19.06 8.68
CA LYS A 233 -2.24 -18.60 10.05
C LYS A 233 -2.51 -17.10 10.07
N LEU A 234 -3.11 -16.59 11.14
CA LEU A 234 -3.15 -15.14 11.40
C LEU A 234 -1.72 -14.60 11.50
N GLY A 235 -1.48 -13.41 10.94
CA GLY A 235 -0.16 -12.80 10.88
C GLY A 235 0.46 -12.81 9.49
N LEU A 236 1.79 -12.66 9.45
CA LEU A 236 2.60 -12.81 8.24
C LEU A 236 2.84 -14.30 7.93
N ASN A 237 2.54 -14.69 6.69
CA ASN A 237 2.76 -16.02 6.13
C ASN A 237 3.73 -15.88 4.95
N LYS A 238 4.88 -16.55 5.03
CA LYS A 238 5.84 -16.63 3.93
C LYS A 238 5.51 -17.87 3.10
N LEU A 239 5.17 -17.66 1.82
CA LEU A 239 4.90 -18.74 0.86
C LEU A 239 6.18 -19.04 0.07
N SER A 240 6.92 -17.99 -0.28
CA SER A 240 8.27 -18.05 -0.87
C SER A 240 9.05 -16.79 -0.52
N GLU A 241 10.31 -16.66 -0.98
CA GLU A 241 11.09 -15.43 -0.78
C GLU A 241 10.45 -14.18 -1.38
N ASN A 242 9.61 -14.34 -2.40
CA ASN A 242 8.96 -13.25 -3.13
C ASN A 242 7.44 -13.23 -2.94
N PHE A 243 6.87 -14.07 -2.06
CA PHE A 243 5.42 -14.12 -1.87
C PHE A 243 5.05 -14.24 -0.39
N TYR A 244 4.39 -13.20 0.10
CA TYR A 244 3.86 -13.10 1.45
C TYR A 244 2.33 -12.91 1.46
N LEU A 245 1.66 -13.59 2.39
CA LEU A 245 0.28 -13.29 2.77
C LEU A 245 0.26 -12.64 4.16
N ILE A 246 -0.50 -11.56 4.32
CA ILE A 246 -0.79 -10.93 5.60
C ILE A 246 -2.26 -11.23 5.91
N ILE A 247 -2.50 -12.17 6.82
CA ILE A 247 -3.85 -12.62 7.16
C ILE A 247 -4.25 -12.03 8.50
N VAL A 248 -5.37 -11.32 8.53
CA VAL A 248 -5.96 -10.76 9.76
C VAL A 248 -7.39 -11.22 9.93
N SER A 249 -7.93 -11.15 11.14
CA SER A 249 -9.35 -11.37 11.43
C SER A 249 -9.83 -10.21 12.29
N MET A 250 -10.33 -9.17 11.64
CA MET A 250 -10.75 -7.92 12.27
C MET A 250 -12.22 -7.67 12.00
N ASP A 251 -13.03 -7.79 13.05
CA ASP A 251 -14.45 -7.53 12.98
C ASP A 251 -14.73 -6.02 12.88
N ASN A 252 -15.62 -5.67 11.95
CA ASN A 252 -16.16 -4.33 11.77
C ASN A 252 -17.55 -4.47 11.11
N ILE A 253 -18.27 -3.36 10.95
CA ILE A 253 -19.52 -3.32 10.17
C ILE A 253 -19.26 -3.81 8.74
N ASP A 254 -18.10 -3.47 8.18
CA ASP A 254 -17.65 -3.95 6.88
C ASP A 254 -16.19 -4.42 6.96
N PRO A 255 -15.95 -5.70 7.32
CA PRO A 255 -14.60 -6.23 7.48
C PRO A 255 -13.77 -6.18 6.18
N HIS A 256 -14.41 -6.23 5.01
CA HIS A 256 -13.70 -6.15 3.72
C HIS A 256 -12.93 -4.82 3.57
N ASN A 257 -13.51 -3.74 4.09
CA ASN A 257 -12.93 -2.41 4.05
C ASN A 257 -11.91 -2.14 5.17
N VAL A 258 -11.69 -3.09 6.09
CA VAL A 258 -10.59 -3.02 7.06
C VAL A 258 -9.31 -3.46 6.37
N GLN A 259 -8.61 -2.48 5.82
CA GLN A 259 -7.39 -2.68 5.03
C GLN A 259 -6.29 -1.70 5.47
N PRO A 260 -5.02 -2.00 5.15
CA PRO A 260 -3.92 -1.09 5.42
C PRO A 260 -4.06 0.25 4.73
N ASP A 261 -3.52 1.28 5.37
CA ASP A 261 -3.53 2.64 4.86
C ASP A 261 -2.30 2.94 3.98
N VAL A 262 -2.17 4.21 3.59
CA VAL A 262 -1.05 4.70 2.79
C VAL A 262 0.30 4.50 3.44
N ASN A 263 0.37 4.65 4.76
CA ASN A 263 1.62 4.60 5.52
C ASN A 263 2.17 3.18 5.53
N PHE A 264 1.32 2.20 5.81
CA PHE A 264 1.71 0.79 5.76
C PHE A 264 2.06 0.36 4.33
N CYS A 265 1.27 0.77 3.32
CA CYS A 265 1.59 0.45 1.92
C CYS A 265 2.91 1.09 1.45
N SER A 266 3.22 2.31 1.90
CA SER A 266 4.52 2.95 1.63
C SER A 266 5.65 2.16 2.28
N TYR A 267 5.51 1.75 3.54
CA TYR A 267 6.47 0.86 4.20
C TYR A 267 6.69 -0.45 3.42
N LEU A 268 5.61 -1.13 3.02
CA LEU A 268 5.68 -2.36 2.22
C LEU A 268 6.41 -2.13 0.89
N SER A 269 6.19 -1.00 0.24
CA SER A 269 6.82 -0.71 -1.05
C SER A 269 8.32 -0.42 -0.95
N LYS A 270 8.75 0.21 0.14
CA LYS A 270 10.09 0.76 0.28
C LYS A 270 11.02 -0.17 1.06
N TYR A 271 10.58 -0.65 2.22
CA TYR A 271 11.49 -1.26 3.20
C TYR A 271 11.29 -2.76 3.37
N PHE A 272 10.08 -3.26 3.12
CA PHE A 272 9.75 -4.66 3.41
C PHE A 272 10.70 -5.65 2.74
N TRP A 273 11.14 -5.38 1.51
CA TRP A 273 12.04 -6.28 0.77
C TRP A 273 13.52 -6.09 1.10
N GLU A 274 13.88 -4.98 1.72
CA GLU A 274 15.24 -4.66 2.17
C GLU A 274 15.47 -5.17 3.60
N ASP A 275 14.40 -5.30 4.37
CA ASP A 275 14.43 -5.79 5.75
C ASP A 275 14.73 -7.30 5.85
N CYS A 276 15.50 -7.67 6.88
CA CYS A 276 15.63 -9.07 7.29
C CYS A 276 14.26 -9.67 7.65
N GLU A 277 14.13 -10.99 7.51
CA GLU A 277 12.85 -11.69 7.72
C GLU A 277 12.26 -11.46 9.12
N GLU A 278 13.10 -11.46 10.15
CA GLU A 278 12.70 -11.21 11.54
C GLU A 278 12.07 -9.83 11.70
N ARG A 279 12.65 -8.80 11.05
CA ARG A 279 12.13 -7.43 11.08
C ARG A 279 10.83 -7.30 10.30
N ARG A 280 10.69 -7.96 9.15
CA ARG A 280 9.42 -8.03 8.42
C ARG A 280 8.32 -8.63 9.28
N ILE A 281 8.57 -9.78 9.89
CA ILE A 281 7.62 -10.46 10.77
C ILE A 281 7.24 -9.55 11.94
N SER A 282 8.22 -8.95 12.62
CA SER A 282 7.95 -8.06 13.75
C SER A 282 7.15 -6.82 13.35
N SER A 283 7.47 -6.20 12.22
CA SER A 283 6.81 -4.97 11.75
C SER A 283 5.36 -5.24 11.33
N VAL A 284 5.13 -6.35 10.63
CA VAL A 284 3.78 -6.78 10.23
C VAL A 284 2.95 -7.19 11.45
N ASN A 285 3.49 -8.03 12.34
CA ASN A 285 2.76 -8.44 13.54
C ASN A 285 2.40 -7.23 14.41
N TYR A 286 3.32 -6.28 14.55
CA TYR A 286 3.04 -5.03 15.26
C TYR A 286 1.90 -4.23 14.63
N PHE A 287 1.91 -4.08 13.31
CA PHE A 287 0.82 -3.44 12.58
C PHE A 287 -0.52 -4.16 12.81
N ILE A 288 -0.55 -5.49 12.78
CA ILE A 288 -1.75 -6.31 13.02
C ILE A 288 -2.26 -6.14 14.45
N ASP A 289 -1.38 -6.31 15.45
CA ASP A 289 -1.72 -6.13 16.87
C ASP A 289 -2.32 -4.76 17.11
N MET A 290 -1.76 -3.74 16.45
CA MET A 290 -2.31 -2.40 16.52
C MET A 290 -3.67 -2.31 15.88
N MET A 291 -3.88 -2.79 14.66
CA MET A 291 -5.20 -2.76 14.03
C MET A 291 -6.26 -3.45 14.91
N ASN A 292 -5.91 -4.55 15.59
CA ASN A 292 -6.81 -5.24 16.54
C ASN A 292 -7.14 -4.42 17.80
N GLN A 293 -6.27 -3.51 18.23
CA GLN A 293 -6.33 -2.90 19.55
C GLN A 293 -7.13 -1.59 19.65
N THR A 294 -7.49 -0.91 18.55
CA THR A 294 -8.28 0.34 18.67
C THR A 294 -9.11 0.68 17.44
N ASN A 295 -10.21 1.40 17.70
CA ASN A 295 -11.09 1.98 16.68
C ASN A 295 -10.54 3.25 15.97
N ASP A 296 -9.46 3.87 16.49
CA ASP A 296 -8.83 5.06 15.89
C ASP A 296 -7.60 4.68 15.04
N LEU A 297 -7.79 4.48 13.73
CA LEU A 297 -6.75 4.08 12.78
C LEU A 297 -5.76 5.23 12.44
N ASP A 298 -6.18 6.49 12.50
CA ASP A 298 -5.43 7.61 11.89
C ASP A 298 -4.26 8.11 12.76
N PHE A 299 -4.43 8.10 14.08
CA PHE A 299 -3.34 8.39 15.03
C PHE A 299 -2.21 7.34 14.95
N LYS A 300 -2.59 6.09 14.69
CA LYS A 300 -1.71 4.93 14.78
C LYS A 300 -0.74 4.80 13.62
N ASN A 301 -1.22 5.02 12.41
CA ASN A 301 -0.39 4.88 11.22
C ASN A 301 0.72 5.95 11.16
N LYS A 302 0.49 7.12 11.77
CA LYS A 302 1.49 8.19 11.91
C LYS A 302 2.60 7.84 12.91
N VAL A 303 2.27 7.11 13.98
CA VAL A 303 3.26 6.58 14.94
C VAL A 303 4.09 5.46 14.31
N ILE A 304 3.47 4.57 13.54
CA ILE A 304 4.13 3.45 12.85
C ILE A 304 5.19 3.92 11.85
N CYS A 305 4.88 4.87 10.97
CA CYS A 305 5.87 5.41 10.03
C CYS A 305 7.06 6.06 10.75
N SER A 306 6.80 6.72 11.88
CA SER A 306 7.85 7.36 12.67
C SER A 306 8.78 6.33 13.32
N ILE A 307 8.26 5.18 13.74
CA ILE A 307 9.06 4.10 14.36
C ILE A 307 9.81 3.29 13.29
N LEU A 308 9.13 2.87 12.22
CA LEU A 308 9.73 2.04 11.17
C LEU A 308 10.80 2.78 10.37
N ALA A 309 10.64 4.11 10.18
CA ALA A 309 11.61 4.93 9.47
C ALA A 309 12.88 5.26 10.29
N CYS A 310 12.91 4.97 11.60
CA CYS A 310 14.00 5.43 12.47
C CYS A 310 14.87 4.33 13.07
N THR A 311 14.55 3.04 12.98
CA THR A 311 15.35 2.01 13.67
C THR A 311 16.40 1.33 12.78
N PRO A 312 17.69 1.28 13.20
CA PRO A 312 18.72 0.43 12.60
C PRO A 312 18.46 -1.06 12.81
N GLU A 313 19.13 -1.89 11.99
CA GLU A 313 19.02 -3.36 11.82
C GLU A 313 19.09 -4.23 13.09
N THR A 314 19.37 -3.69 14.28
CA THR A 314 19.74 -4.48 15.47
C THR A 314 18.89 -4.24 16.73
N SER A 315 17.78 -3.50 16.64
CA SER A 315 17.01 -3.11 17.84
C SER A 315 15.77 -3.96 18.07
N LYS A 316 15.69 -4.67 19.21
CA LYS A 316 14.44 -5.28 19.69
C LYS A 316 13.48 -4.18 20.12
N ILE A 317 12.33 -4.10 19.46
CA ILE A 317 11.24 -3.18 19.80
C ILE A 317 10.27 -3.91 20.74
N ILE A 318 10.07 -3.39 21.96
CA ILE A 318 9.04 -3.89 22.89
C ILE A 318 8.00 -2.80 23.05
N LEU A 319 6.72 -3.14 23.02
CA LEU A 319 5.64 -2.17 23.18
C LEU A 319 4.82 -2.53 24.42
N LYS A 320 4.57 -1.54 25.28
CA LYS A 320 3.68 -1.73 26.43
C LYS A 320 2.59 -0.67 26.38
N ARG A 321 1.36 -1.14 26.26
CA ARG A 321 0.17 -0.29 26.42
C ARG A 321 -0.20 -0.26 27.90
N ARG A 322 -0.38 0.93 28.43
CA ARG A 322 -0.85 1.17 29.78
C ARG A 322 -2.38 1.21 29.81
N GLU A 323 -2.96 0.98 30.99
CA GLU A 323 -4.41 1.06 31.23
C GLU A 323 -4.99 2.45 30.88
N ASP A 324 -4.17 3.50 30.98
CA ASP A 324 -4.50 4.88 30.63
C ASP A 324 -4.48 5.17 29.10
N GLY A 325 -4.21 4.16 28.28
CA GLY A 325 -4.19 4.27 26.82
C GLY A 325 -2.85 4.77 26.24
N VAL A 326 -1.86 5.07 27.07
CA VAL A 326 -0.51 5.47 26.62
C VAL A 326 0.24 4.25 26.09
N VAL A 327 0.99 4.45 24.99
CA VAL A 327 1.89 3.44 24.41
C VAL A 327 3.34 3.83 24.70
N ASP A 328 4.04 2.98 25.45
CA ASP A 328 5.48 3.06 25.65
C ASP A 328 6.18 2.14 24.62
N ILE A 329 7.07 2.69 23.79
CA ILE A 329 7.84 1.96 22.77
C ILE A 329 9.29 1.85 23.25
N PHE A 330 9.77 0.66 23.58
CA PHE A 330 11.14 0.41 24.04
C PHE A 330 12.05 -0.04 22.91
N PHE A 331 13.22 0.57 22.80
CA PHE A 331 14.32 0.12 21.93
C PHE A 331 15.45 -0.44 22.81
N ASN A 332 15.73 -1.74 22.69
CA ASN A 332 16.78 -2.44 23.45
C ASN A 332 16.75 -2.15 24.97
N GLU A 333 15.55 -1.98 25.55
CA GLU A 333 15.29 -1.66 26.96
C GLU A 333 15.89 -0.32 27.46
N LYS A 334 16.42 0.54 26.58
CA LYS A 334 17.24 1.72 26.96
C LYS A 334 16.66 3.07 26.56
N VAL A 335 15.95 3.12 25.43
CA VAL A 335 15.25 4.32 24.95
C VAL A 335 13.78 3.97 24.89
N TYR A 336 12.90 4.84 25.41
CA TYR A 336 11.50 4.68 25.11
C TYR A 336 10.81 5.94 24.60
N LEU A 337 9.96 5.73 23.60
CA LEU A 337 9.07 6.75 23.08
C LEU A 337 7.75 6.68 23.85
N ARG A 338 7.25 7.83 24.29
CA ARG A 338 5.91 7.95 24.85
C ARG A 338 5.09 8.91 24.01
N VAL A 339 3.98 8.39 23.51
CA VAL A 339 3.05 9.13 22.66
C VAL A 339 1.77 9.36 23.45
N ASN A 340 1.56 10.59 23.93
CA ASN A 340 0.33 10.98 24.61
C ASN A 340 -0.65 11.61 23.60
N ASN A 341 -1.84 11.02 23.46
CA ASN A 341 -2.86 11.52 22.54
C ASN A 341 -3.71 12.63 23.20
N PHE A 342 -3.82 13.77 22.53
CA PHE A 342 -4.71 14.87 22.90
C PHE A 342 -5.47 15.36 21.66
N LYS A 343 -6.69 14.84 21.40
CA LYS A 343 -7.66 15.34 20.40
C LYS A 343 -7.03 16.14 19.22
N ASN A 344 -6.45 15.42 18.25
CA ASN A 344 -5.78 15.94 17.03
C ASN A 344 -4.37 16.53 17.20
N LYS A 345 -3.82 16.55 18.41
CA LYS A 345 -2.42 16.88 18.68
C LYS A 345 -1.76 15.74 19.44
N VAL A 346 -0.47 15.57 19.20
CA VAL A 346 0.35 14.65 19.98
C VAL A 346 1.26 15.48 20.84
N ARG A 347 1.37 15.16 22.13
CA ARG A 347 2.46 15.68 22.96
C ARG A 347 3.60 14.66 22.90
N PRO A 348 4.62 14.87 22.05
CA PRO A 348 5.70 13.91 21.91
C PRO A 348 6.49 13.91 23.21
N SER A 349 6.87 12.72 23.67
CA SER A 349 7.92 12.62 24.68
C SER A 349 8.87 11.47 24.37
N ILE A 350 10.15 11.73 24.57
CA ILE A 350 11.21 10.72 24.46
C ILE A 350 11.81 10.60 25.83
N ARG A 351 11.86 9.40 26.38
CA ARG A 351 12.54 9.14 27.63
C ARG A 351 13.77 8.29 27.39
N ILE A 352 14.90 8.82 27.82
CA ILE A 352 16.21 8.24 27.59
C ILE A 352 16.78 7.82 28.94
N SER A 353 17.21 6.57 29.06
CA SER A 353 17.84 6.11 30.30
C SER A 353 19.22 6.78 30.46
N LYS A 354 19.48 7.34 31.65
CA LYS A 354 20.79 7.91 32.01
C LYS A 354 21.90 6.83 32.05
N THR A 355 21.55 5.55 32.11
CA THR A 355 22.51 4.43 32.10
C THR A 355 22.97 4.04 30.70
N THR A 356 22.45 4.69 29.65
CA THR A 356 22.85 4.44 28.27
C THR A 356 24.23 5.05 28.01
N LYS A 357 25.29 4.25 28.14
CA LYS A 357 26.72 4.66 28.02
C LYS A 357 27.08 5.43 26.73
N SER A 358 26.22 5.44 25.72
CA SER A 358 26.46 6.06 24.41
C SER A 358 25.82 7.44 24.23
N LEU A 359 25.07 7.97 25.20
CA LEU A 359 24.37 9.25 25.05
C LEU A 359 25.17 10.41 25.61
N ASP A 360 25.55 11.31 24.71
CA ASP A 360 26.15 12.59 25.04
C ASP A 360 25.06 13.55 25.54
N MET A 361 24.93 13.65 26.86
CA MET A 361 23.98 14.55 27.53
C MET A 361 24.11 16.00 27.06
N SER A 362 25.31 16.46 26.68
CA SER A 362 25.52 17.82 26.18
C SER A 362 24.77 18.09 24.87
N LYS A 363 24.68 17.09 23.99
CA LYS A 363 23.87 17.16 22.76
C LYS A 363 22.38 17.20 23.04
N ILE A 364 21.93 16.46 24.07
CA ILE A 364 20.54 16.48 24.51
C ILE A 364 20.12 17.87 24.98
N TYR A 365 20.89 18.48 25.88
CA TYR A 365 20.59 19.83 26.35
C TYR A 365 20.66 20.86 25.22
N THR A 366 21.63 20.72 24.30
CA THR A 366 21.78 21.62 23.15
C THR A 366 20.57 21.54 22.23
N TYR A 367 20.11 20.34 21.89
CA TYR A 367 18.92 20.14 21.08
C TYR A 367 17.69 20.77 21.75
N VAL A 368 17.45 20.45 23.03
CA VAL A 368 16.25 20.92 23.76
C VAL A 368 16.20 22.43 23.85
N LYS A 369 17.35 23.07 24.09
CA LYS A 369 17.47 24.54 24.08
C LYS A 369 17.08 25.16 22.74
N ASN A 370 17.30 24.45 21.64
CA ASN A 370 17.07 24.95 20.28
C ASN A 370 15.71 24.54 19.70
N SER A 371 15.02 23.54 20.26
CA SER A 371 13.86 22.88 19.64
C SER A 371 12.50 23.21 20.29
N ASN A 372 12.40 24.29 21.10
CA ASN A 372 11.24 24.60 21.94
C ASN A 372 10.74 23.36 22.70
N SER A 373 11.67 22.53 23.16
CA SER A 373 11.40 21.32 23.92
C SER A 373 11.76 21.58 25.37
N TYR A 374 11.21 20.79 26.29
CA TYR A 374 11.54 20.89 27.71
C TYR A 374 12.02 19.54 28.26
N ILE A 375 12.95 19.59 29.21
CA ILE A 375 13.52 18.42 29.86
C ILE A 375 12.90 18.25 31.25
N ASP A 376 12.46 17.04 31.56
CA ASP A 376 12.19 16.60 32.94
C ASP A 376 13.15 15.46 33.29
N GLU A 377 14.01 15.71 34.27
CA GLU A 377 14.96 14.73 34.77
C GLU A 377 14.49 14.09 36.06
N ASN A 378 14.54 12.77 36.06
CA ASN A 378 14.47 11.99 37.28
C ASN A 378 15.73 11.13 37.41
N HIS A 379 15.90 10.45 38.55
CA HIS A 379 17.17 9.81 38.93
C HIS A 379 17.73 8.88 37.83
N ASN A 380 16.89 8.20 37.06
CA ASN A 380 17.31 7.24 36.03
C ASN A 380 17.00 7.67 34.58
N TRP A 381 16.35 8.81 34.37
CA TRP A 381 15.74 9.12 33.07
C TRP A 381 15.77 10.60 32.72
N VAL A 382 15.90 10.88 31.43
CA VAL A 382 15.75 12.20 30.82
C VAL A 382 14.52 12.15 29.94
N ASN A 383 13.46 12.89 30.28
CA ASN A 383 12.31 13.06 29.41
C ASN A 383 12.51 14.32 28.58
N ILE A 384 12.43 14.22 27.26
CA ILE A 384 12.36 15.36 26.36
C ILE A 384 10.93 15.44 25.87
N PHE A 385 10.32 16.60 26.02
CA PHE A 385 8.96 16.85 25.55
C PHE A 385 8.94 18.00 24.57
N LYS A 386 7.99 17.97 23.65
CA LYS A 386 7.64 19.13 22.81
C LYS A 386 6.21 19.56 23.11
N ASP A 387 5.92 20.84 22.89
CA ASP A 387 4.54 21.29 22.88
C ASP A 387 3.69 20.45 21.93
N PRO A 388 2.37 20.32 22.16
CA PRO A 388 1.52 19.52 21.30
C PRO A 388 1.63 19.95 19.83
N ILE A 389 2.18 19.08 19.00
CA ILE A 389 2.35 19.30 17.57
C ILE A 389 1.25 18.58 16.77
N PRO A 390 0.94 19.06 15.55
CA PRO A 390 0.19 18.29 14.58
C PRO A 390 0.80 16.90 14.39
N VAL A 391 -0.05 15.88 14.24
CA VAL A 391 0.40 14.48 14.17
C VAL A 391 1.32 14.22 12.96
N ASP A 392 1.12 14.98 11.89
CA ASP A 392 1.95 14.99 10.68
C ASP A 392 3.32 15.65 10.88
N GLU A 393 3.53 16.49 11.89
CA GLU A 393 4.85 17.04 12.23
C GLU A 393 5.67 16.12 13.17
N TYR A 394 5.04 15.06 13.69
CA TYR A 394 5.66 14.16 14.67
C TYR A 394 6.91 13.46 14.15
N HIS A 395 6.83 12.92 12.92
CA HIS A 395 7.92 12.18 12.31
C HIS A 395 9.16 13.07 12.08
N VAL A 396 8.96 14.32 11.65
CA VAL A 396 10.05 15.29 11.44
C VAL A 396 10.75 15.57 12.77
N TRP A 397 9.99 15.84 13.83
CA TRP A 397 10.58 16.08 15.14
C TRP A 397 11.31 14.85 15.69
N PHE A 398 10.77 13.65 15.45
CA PHE A 398 11.38 12.41 15.92
C PHE A 398 12.67 12.06 15.15
N GLN A 399 12.71 12.28 13.83
CA GLN A 399 13.93 12.12 13.04
C GLN A 399 14.99 13.14 13.43
N ASP A 400 14.59 14.41 13.58
CA ASP A 400 15.49 15.50 13.95
C ASP A 400 16.15 15.24 15.30
N ILE A 401 15.37 14.86 16.32
CA ILE A 401 15.92 14.58 17.63
C ILE A 401 16.80 13.32 17.63
N THR A 402 16.38 12.24 16.99
CA THR A 402 17.16 10.99 17.02
C THR A 402 18.47 11.09 16.25
N SER A 403 18.48 11.88 15.17
CA SER A 403 19.68 12.20 14.39
C SER A 403 20.64 13.11 15.18
N ASN A 404 20.13 14.22 15.77
CA ASN A 404 20.95 15.14 16.57
C ASN A 404 21.53 14.49 17.83
N LEU A 405 20.79 13.54 18.42
CA LEU A 405 21.24 12.82 19.60
C LEU A 405 22.18 11.65 19.28
N GLY A 406 22.42 11.36 17.99
CA GLY A 406 23.22 10.20 17.57
C GLY A 406 22.66 8.87 18.06
N ILE A 407 21.36 8.82 18.38
CA ILE A 407 20.66 7.60 18.82
C ILE A 407 20.57 6.64 17.66
N PHE A 408 20.30 7.19 16.47
CA PHE A 408 20.38 6.48 15.21
C PHE A 408 21.48 7.15 14.40
N GLN A 409 22.63 6.47 14.25
CA GLN A 409 23.58 6.87 13.22
C GLN A 409 22.92 6.53 11.87
N ASN A 410 22.97 7.47 10.93
CA ASN A 410 22.71 7.18 9.53
C ASN A 410 23.75 6.14 9.09
N GLY A 411 23.41 4.86 9.22
CA GLY A 411 24.05 3.79 8.48
C GLY A 411 23.57 3.89 7.04
N ASN A 412 24.51 3.87 6.10
CA ASN A 412 24.21 3.61 4.69
C ASN A 412 23.42 2.31 4.55
#